data_AF-A0A2I0NBP3-F1
#
_entry.id   AF-A0A2I0NBP3-F1
#
_cell.length_a   1.000
_cell.length_b   1.000
_cell.length_c   1.000
_cell.angle_alpha   90.00
_cell.angle_beta   90.00
_cell.angle_gamma   90.00
#
_symmetry.space_group_name_H-M   'P 1'
#
loop_
_entity.id
_entity.type
_entity.pdbx_description
1 polymer ?
#
loop_
_entity_poly.entity_id
_entity_poly.type
_entity_poly.pdbx_seq_one_letter_code
_entity_poly.pdbx_strand_id
1 'polypeptide(L)'
;MNAFFRCIDGCETHPLDEVVYQCTKCGKLLEVVHDMDALKKKSAAEWKKVFESRSANSPFPHNSGVWAKKEWVNPQLEDQFVVSLGEGNNPLTPLPRLALEMGLKNLWIKHCGNTHTGSFKDLGMTALVSQVNQMMHKTSNNIKAVACASTGDTSA
;
A
#
# COMPACT_ATOMS: atom_id res chain seq x y z
N MET A 1 2.17 -4.43 16.13
CA MET A 1 2.64 -3.39 15.19
C MET A 1 1.41 -2.66 14.77
N ASN A 2 1.37 -1.34 14.92
CA ASN A 2 0.18 -0.54 14.65
C ASN A 2 0.51 0.55 13.64
N ALA A 3 -0.52 1.04 12.96
CA ALA A 3 -0.48 2.22 12.13
C ALA A 3 -1.74 3.07 12.39
N PHE A 4 -1.62 4.38 12.21
CA PHE A 4 -2.70 5.33 12.47
C PHE A 4 -2.57 6.53 11.54
N PHE A 5 -3.66 7.26 11.33
CA PHE A 5 -3.60 8.55 10.69
C PHE A 5 -3.02 9.58 11.66
N ARG A 6 -2.13 10.43 11.17
CA ARG A 6 -1.61 11.60 11.89
C ARG A 6 -1.74 12.82 11.00
N CYS A 7 -2.13 13.95 11.57
CA CYS A 7 -2.01 15.21 10.85
C CYS A 7 -0.56 15.47 10.45
N ILE A 8 -0.31 15.92 9.22
CA ILE A 8 1.06 16.22 8.75
C ILE A 8 1.78 17.30 9.60
N ASP A 9 1.02 18.11 10.33
CA ASP A 9 1.52 19.11 11.29
C ASP A 9 1.54 18.60 12.75
N GLY A 10 1.12 17.36 13.01
CA GLY A 10 1.16 16.72 14.33
C GLY A 10 0.03 17.10 15.29
N CYS A 11 -1.05 17.75 14.84
CA CYS A 11 -2.12 18.25 15.72
C CYS A 11 -2.95 17.17 16.41
N GLU A 12 -3.13 16.02 15.74
CA GLU A 12 -3.97 14.92 16.20
C GLU A 12 -3.67 13.62 15.45
N THR A 13 -4.25 12.54 15.97
CA THR A 13 -4.15 11.18 15.44
C THR A 13 -5.51 10.49 15.46
N HIS A 14 -5.76 9.64 14.46
CA HIS A 14 -6.99 8.87 14.31
C HIS A 14 -6.66 7.41 13.98
N PRO A 15 -7.46 6.43 14.42
CA PRO A 15 -7.29 5.06 13.98
C PRO A 15 -7.61 4.92 12.48
N LEU A 16 -7.06 3.88 11.83
CA LEU A 16 -7.22 3.68 10.38
C LEU A 16 -8.64 3.28 9.94
N ASP A 17 -9.50 2.94 10.89
CA ASP A 17 -10.91 2.60 10.67
C ASP A 17 -11.87 3.78 10.93
N GLU A 18 -11.34 4.96 11.20
CA GLU A 18 -12.09 6.21 11.22
C GLU A 18 -12.16 6.84 9.83
N VAL A 19 -13.34 7.28 9.41
CA VAL A 19 -13.54 8.02 8.16
C VAL A 19 -13.23 9.50 8.40
N VAL A 20 -11.98 9.88 8.18
CA VAL A 20 -11.49 11.25 8.33
C VAL A 20 -10.66 11.67 7.11
N TYR A 21 -10.93 12.85 6.56
CA TYR A 21 -10.29 13.33 5.33
C TYR A 21 -9.21 14.39 5.56
N GLN A 22 -9.37 15.16 6.63
CA GLN A 22 -8.49 16.27 7.01
C GLN A 22 -8.45 16.36 8.51
N CYS A 23 -7.38 16.99 9.02
CA CYS A 23 -7.28 17.33 10.43
C CYS A 23 -8.41 18.29 10.83
N THR A 24 -9.18 17.92 11.84
CA THR A 24 -10.28 18.69 12.42
C THR A 24 -9.81 19.99 13.10
N LYS A 25 -8.53 20.06 13.49
CA LYS A 25 -7.94 21.24 14.15
C LYS A 25 -7.36 22.28 13.21
N CYS A 26 -6.78 21.86 12.08
CA CYS A 26 -6.06 22.78 11.19
C CYS A 26 -6.41 22.66 9.70
N GLY A 27 -7.28 21.73 9.30
CA GLY A 27 -7.71 21.52 7.91
C GLY A 27 -6.67 20.88 6.98
N LYS A 28 -5.47 20.54 7.49
CA LYS A 28 -4.40 19.91 6.70
C LYS A 28 -4.64 18.42 6.47
N LEU A 29 -3.88 17.87 5.53
CA LEU A 29 -3.91 16.44 5.20
C LEU A 29 -3.45 15.56 6.37
N LEU A 30 -3.83 14.29 6.28
CA LEU A 30 -3.39 13.23 7.15
C LEU A 30 -2.38 12.34 6.42
N GLU A 31 -1.42 11.79 7.16
CA GLU A 31 -0.49 10.76 6.72
C GLU A 31 -0.71 9.49 7.53
N VAL A 32 -0.38 8.33 6.95
CA VAL A 32 -0.33 7.06 7.68
C VAL A 32 1.03 6.93 8.35
N VAL A 33 1.03 6.77 9.67
CA VAL A 33 2.23 6.63 10.48
C VAL A 33 2.25 5.26 11.13
N HIS A 34 3.40 4.60 11.07
CA HIS A 34 3.62 3.30 11.70
C HIS A 34 4.32 3.46 13.06
N ASP A 35 4.07 2.51 13.96
CA ASP A 35 4.86 2.32 15.17
C ASP A 35 6.29 1.89 14.82
N MET A 36 7.17 2.89 14.69
CA MET A 36 8.57 2.68 14.31
C MET A 36 9.36 1.92 15.38
N ASP A 37 9.00 2.03 16.65
CA ASP A 37 9.68 1.29 17.72
C ASP A 37 9.36 -0.20 17.62
N ALA A 38 8.11 -0.56 17.30
CA ALA A 38 7.75 -1.93 16.99
C ALA A 38 8.44 -2.46 15.72
N LEU A 39 8.54 -1.68 14.65
CA LEU A 39 9.21 -2.09 13.41
C LEU A 39 10.72 -2.29 13.61
N LYS A 40 11.37 -1.45 14.43
CA LYS A 40 12.80 -1.53 14.75
C LYS A 40 13.19 -2.74 15.61
N LYS A 41 12.23 -3.42 16.25
CA LYS A 41 12.48 -4.69 16.96
C LYS A 41 13.01 -5.79 16.03
N LYS A 42 12.72 -5.68 14.73
CA LYS A 42 13.26 -6.55 13.70
C LYS A 42 14.32 -5.79 12.89
N SER A 43 15.52 -6.36 12.80
CA SER A 43 16.63 -5.77 12.05
C SER A 43 16.35 -5.72 10.56
N ALA A 44 17.11 -4.89 9.83
CA ALA A 44 17.02 -4.80 8.39
C ALA A 44 17.28 -6.15 7.69
N ALA A 45 18.21 -6.96 8.19
CA ALA A 45 18.51 -8.28 7.62
C ALA A 45 17.35 -9.25 7.80
N GLU A 46 16.70 -9.23 8.96
CA GLU A 46 15.51 -10.05 9.21
C GLU A 46 14.32 -9.61 8.37
N TRP A 47 14.10 -8.30 8.17
CA TRP A 47 13.06 -7.81 7.26
C TRP A 47 13.30 -8.25 5.82
N LYS A 48 14.54 -8.14 5.32
CA LYS A 48 14.92 -8.67 4.00
C LYS A 48 14.57 -10.14 3.88
N LYS A 49 14.94 -10.95 4.87
CA LYS A 49 14.61 -12.39 4.89
C LYS A 49 13.11 -12.66 4.84
N VAL A 50 12.30 -11.90 5.57
CA VAL A 50 10.82 -12.01 5.55
C VAL A 50 10.26 -11.68 4.16
N PHE A 51 10.75 -10.62 3.51
CA PHE A 51 10.25 -10.20 2.21
C PHE A 51 10.74 -11.11 1.08
N GLU A 52 11.96 -11.61 1.16
CA GLU A 52 12.55 -12.58 0.23
C GLU A 52 11.88 -13.95 0.36
N SER A 53 11.53 -14.41 1.57
CA SER A 53 10.79 -15.67 1.72
C SER A 53 9.42 -15.65 1.06
N ARG A 54 8.93 -14.45 0.69
CA ARG A 54 7.62 -14.25 0.05
C ARG A 54 7.69 -14.06 -1.48
N SER A 55 8.86 -13.96 -2.09
CA SER A 55 8.99 -13.61 -3.51
C SER A 55 8.69 -14.75 -4.50
N ALA A 56 8.40 -15.98 -4.05
CA ALA A 56 8.08 -17.11 -4.91
C ALA A 56 6.94 -17.97 -4.32
N ASN A 57 5.81 -18.05 -5.01
CA ASN A 57 4.67 -18.92 -4.68
C ASN A 57 4.20 -18.83 -3.22
N SER A 58 4.10 -17.61 -2.70
CA SER A 58 3.55 -17.37 -1.37
C SER A 58 2.07 -17.74 -1.27
N PRO A 59 1.58 -18.18 -0.11
CA PRO A 59 0.14 -18.26 0.13
C PRO A 59 -0.49 -16.86 0.08
N PHE A 60 -1.79 -16.82 -0.20
CA PHE A 60 -2.60 -15.61 -0.02
C PHE A 60 -2.51 -15.13 1.45
N PRO A 61 -2.40 -13.81 1.71
CA PRO A 61 -2.36 -12.70 0.75
C PRO A 61 -0.95 -12.34 0.26
N HIS A 62 0.10 -12.98 0.78
CA HIS A 62 1.50 -12.61 0.53
C HIS A 62 2.01 -12.88 -0.89
N ASN A 63 1.18 -13.46 -1.77
CA ASN A 63 1.44 -13.54 -3.21
C ASN A 63 1.33 -12.20 -3.94
N SER A 64 0.68 -11.18 -3.34
CA SER A 64 0.70 -9.79 -3.85
C SER A 64 2.01 -9.09 -3.47
N GLY A 65 2.55 -8.28 -4.38
CA GLY A 65 3.73 -7.45 -4.13
C GLY A 65 3.53 -6.43 -3.02
N VAL A 66 2.29 -5.95 -2.82
CA VAL A 66 1.89 -5.06 -1.72
C VAL A 66 1.80 -5.86 -0.42
N TRP A 67 0.99 -6.92 -0.41
CA TRP A 67 0.72 -7.71 0.80
C TRP A 67 1.87 -8.63 1.23
N ALA A 68 2.86 -8.84 0.37
CA ALA A 68 4.15 -9.40 0.78
C ALA A 68 4.88 -8.52 1.82
N LYS A 69 4.47 -7.26 1.98
CA LYS A 69 4.95 -6.30 2.97
C LYS A 69 3.82 -5.82 3.88
N LYS A 70 2.81 -6.68 4.14
CA LYS A 70 1.61 -6.36 4.92
C LYS A 70 1.92 -5.61 6.23
N GLU A 71 2.97 -6.01 6.95
CA GLU A 71 3.39 -5.38 8.21
C GLU A 71 3.77 -3.90 8.06
N TRP A 72 4.24 -3.50 6.87
CA TRP A 72 4.63 -2.13 6.52
C TRP A 72 3.53 -1.39 5.75
N VAL A 73 2.43 -2.05 5.39
CA VAL A 73 1.31 -1.44 4.68
C VAL A 73 0.14 -1.20 5.64
N ASN A 74 -0.37 -2.28 6.25
CA ASN A 74 -1.45 -2.21 7.23
C ASN A 74 -1.33 -3.41 8.18
N PRO A 75 -0.59 -3.27 9.30
CA PRO A 75 -0.35 -4.37 10.23
C PRO A 75 -1.60 -4.79 11.02
N GLN A 76 -2.67 -3.98 11.00
CA GLN A 76 -3.92 -4.22 11.71
C GLN A 76 -5.02 -4.83 10.82
N LEU A 77 -4.78 -4.99 9.52
CA LEU A 77 -5.70 -5.66 8.60
C LEU A 77 -5.66 -7.17 8.81
N GLU A 78 -6.80 -7.83 8.96
CA GLU A 78 -6.87 -9.30 8.99
C GLU A 78 -6.84 -9.88 7.57
N ASP A 79 -6.17 -11.03 7.41
CA ASP A 79 -5.97 -11.64 6.09
C ASP A 79 -7.28 -11.96 5.37
N GLN A 80 -8.33 -12.33 6.11
CA GLN A 80 -9.65 -12.64 5.55
C GLN A 80 -10.35 -11.46 4.88
N PHE A 81 -9.94 -10.22 5.19
CA PHE A 81 -10.50 -9.01 4.59
C PHE A 81 -9.63 -8.43 3.48
N VAL A 82 -8.48 -9.03 3.20
CA VAL A 82 -7.64 -8.62 2.08
C VAL A 82 -8.39 -8.86 0.77
N VAL A 83 -8.44 -7.83 -0.07
CA VAL A 83 -8.94 -7.86 -1.44
C VAL A 83 -7.73 -7.61 -2.34
N SER A 84 -7.33 -8.62 -3.11
CA SER A 84 -6.09 -8.62 -3.89
C SER A 84 -6.26 -9.47 -5.15
N LEU A 85 -5.67 -9.00 -6.25
CA LEU A 85 -5.55 -9.73 -7.52
C LEU A 85 -4.11 -10.20 -7.76
N GLY A 86 -3.25 -10.13 -6.74
CA GLY A 86 -1.84 -10.45 -6.86
C GLY A 86 -1.00 -9.31 -7.45
N GLU A 87 -1.51 -8.07 -7.37
CA GLU A 87 -0.87 -6.86 -7.88
C GLU A 87 0.53 -6.59 -7.32
N GLY A 88 1.27 -5.73 -8.00
CA GLY A 88 2.67 -5.49 -7.74
C GLY A 88 3.58 -6.52 -8.42
N ASN A 89 4.79 -6.70 -7.89
CA ASN A 89 5.83 -7.53 -8.51
C ASN A 89 6.12 -7.19 -9.98
N ASN A 90 5.89 -5.94 -10.38
CA ASN A 90 6.01 -5.54 -11.79
C ASN A 90 7.45 -5.62 -12.31
N PRO A 91 7.66 -5.77 -13.62
CA PRO A 91 9.00 -5.81 -14.20
C PRO A 91 9.85 -4.57 -13.88
N LEU A 92 11.13 -4.81 -13.60
CA LEU A 92 12.19 -3.79 -13.55
C LEU A 92 13.17 -4.08 -14.69
N THR A 93 13.08 -3.30 -15.76
CA THR A 93 13.75 -3.61 -17.04
C THR A 93 14.96 -2.70 -17.25
N PRO A 94 16.14 -3.22 -17.61
CA PRO A 94 17.30 -2.40 -17.95
C PRO A 94 17.12 -1.76 -19.33
N LEU A 95 17.58 -0.51 -19.49
CA LEU A 95 17.50 0.26 -20.73
C LEU A 95 18.89 0.65 -21.27
N PRO A 96 19.73 -0.32 -21.68
CA PRO A 96 21.14 -0.06 -22.02
C PRO A 96 21.32 0.88 -23.22
N ARG A 97 20.44 0.81 -24.23
CA ARG A 97 20.52 1.71 -25.39
C ARG A 97 20.26 3.17 -25.02
N LEU A 98 19.19 3.42 -24.29
CA LEU A 98 18.85 4.77 -23.82
C LEU A 98 19.88 5.27 -22.79
N ALA A 99 20.42 4.37 -21.95
CA ALA A 99 21.53 4.72 -21.06
C ALA A 99 22.72 5.28 -21.84
N LEU A 100 23.14 4.62 -22.93
CA LEU A 100 24.22 5.07 -23.80
C LEU A 100 23.90 6.42 -24.44
N GLU A 101 22.70 6.58 -25.00
CA GLU A 101 22.25 7.83 -25.64
C GLU A 101 22.23 9.01 -24.65
N MET A 102 21.96 8.77 -23.36
CA MET A 102 21.95 9.76 -22.29
C MET A 102 23.29 9.94 -21.56
N GLY A 103 24.35 9.18 -21.91
CA GLY A 103 25.63 9.19 -21.19
C GLY A 103 25.56 8.61 -19.77
N LEU A 104 24.58 7.76 -19.48
CA LEU A 104 24.38 7.12 -18.17
C LEU A 104 24.99 5.71 -18.14
N LYS A 105 25.54 5.32 -16.97
CA LYS A 105 26.07 3.97 -16.76
C LYS A 105 24.98 2.91 -16.59
N ASN A 106 23.92 3.26 -15.85
CA ASN A 106 22.82 2.35 -15.54
C ASN A 106 21.50 3.11 -15.63
N LEU A 107 20.59 2.63 -16.48
CA LEU A 107 19.22 3.14 -16.59
C LEU A 107 18.26 1.96 -16.54
N TRP A 108 17.20 2.11 -15.75
CA TRP A 108 16.18 1.10 -15.55
C TRP A 108 14.79 1.75 -15.55
N ILE A 109 13.78 0.99 -15.94
CA ILE A 109 12.38 1.38 -15.86
C ILE A 109 11.61 0.39 -14.99
N LYS A 110 10.83 0.91 -14.04
CA LYS A 110 9.89 0.13 -13.25
C LYS A 110 8.50 0.25 -13.89
N HIS A 111 8.01 -0.83 -14.47
CA HIS A 111 6.75 -0.83 -15.23
C HIS A 111 5.52 -0.93 -14.32
N CYS A 112 5.26 0.08 -13.50
CA CYS A 112 4.11 0.07 -12.58
C CYS A 112 2.74 0.03 -13.29
N GLY A 113 2.67 0.39 -14.58
CA GLY A 113 1.44 0.27 -15.37
C GLY A 113 1.26 -1.09 -16.06
N ASN A 114 2.23 -2.01 -15.95
CA ASN A 114 2.06 -3.37 -16.48
C ASN A 114 1.40 -4.25 -15.41
N THR A 115 0.09 -4.04 -15.26
CA THR A 115 -0.79 -4.61 -14.23
C THR A 115 -2.12 -5.03 -14.84
N HIS A 116 -2.99 -5.67 -14.05
CA HIS A 116 -4.29 -6.14 -14.51
C HIS A 116 -5.26 -5.00 -14.92
N THR A 117 -5.11 -3.80 -14.34
CA THR A 117 -5.84 -2.59 -14.78
C THR A 117 -5.07 -1.72 -15.77
N GLY A 118 -3.80 -2.03 -16.04
CA GLY A 118 -2.93 -1.18 -16.86
C GLY A 118 -2.46 0.10 -16.15
N SER A 119 -2.65 0.21 -14.82
CA SER A 119 -2.28 1.39 -14.04
C SER A 119 -1.63 1.03 -12.71
N PHE A 120 -0.79 1.94 -12.19
CA PHE A 120 -0.16 1.81 -10.87
C PHE A 120 -1.14 1.97 -9.70
N LYS A 121 -2.38 2.42 -9.98
CA LYS A 121 -3.40 2.69 -8.97
C LYS A 121 -3.86 1.42 -8.25
N ASP A 122 -3.68 0.26 -8.87
CA ASP A 122 -3.95 -1.03 -8.26
C ASP A 122 -3.21 -1.24 -6.92
N LEU A 123 -1.97 -0.77 -6.80
CA LEU A 123 -1.17 -0.83 -5.57
C LEU A 123 -1.79 -0.07 -4.41
N GLY A 124 -2.48 1.04 -4.70
CA GLY A 124 -3.20 1.82 -3.69
C GLY A 124 -4.61 1.27 -3.44
N MET A 125 -5.30 0.86 -4.50
CA MET A 125 -6.68 0.37 -4.41
C MET A 125 -6.80 -0.94 -3.63
N THR A 126 -5.84 -1.85 -3.75
CA THR A 126 -5.79 -3.07 -2.93
C THR A 126 -5.80 -2.72 -1.44
N ALA A 127 -5.01 -1.72 -1.00
CA ALA A 127 -4.96 -1.28 0.39
C ALA A 127 -6.27 -0.59 0.83
N LEU A 128 -6.79 0.32 0.01
CA LEU A 128 -8.03 1.04 0.28
C LEU A 128 -9.23 0.10 0.38
N VAL A 129 -9.44 -0.74 -0.64
CA VAL A 129 -10.60 -1.63 -0.72
C VAL A 129 -10.54 -2.70 0.37
N SER A 130 -9.35 -3.20 0.71
CA SER A 130 -9.20 -4.14 1.84
C SER A 130 -9.55 -3.49 3.18
N GLN A 131 -9.10 -2.25 3.43
CA GLN A 131 -9.46 -1.53 4.65
C GLN A 131 -10.96 -1.27 4.73
N VAL A 132 -11.59 -0.86 3.63
CA VAL A 132 -13.05 -0.69 3.55
C VAL A 132 -13.77 -2.01 3.83
N ASN A 133 -13.31 -3.12 3.23
CA ASN A 133 -13.86 -4.45 3.46
C ASN A 133 -13.79 -4.83 4.94
N GLN A 134 -12.65 -4.59 5.61
CA GLN A 134 -12.54 -4.80 7.05
C GLN A 134 -13.50 -3.90 7.85
N MET A 135 -13.60 -2.62 7.51
CA MET A 135 -14.51 -1.69 8.20
C MET A 135 -15.97 -2.13 8.08
N MET A 136 -16.40 -2.58 6.89
CA MET A 136 -17.74 -3.11 6.65
C MET A 136 -18.10 -4.29 7.57
N HIS A 137 -17.11 -5.12 7.95
CA HIS A 137 -17.34 -6.33 8.74
C HIS A 137 -17.06 -6.16 10.24
N LYS A 138 -16.15 -5.26 10.62
CA LYS A 138 -15.63 -5.16 12.00
C LYS A 138 -16.06 -3.92 12.76
N THR A 139 -16.61 -2.92 12.10
CA THR A 139 -16.97 -1.65 12.74
C THR A 139 -18.48 -1.44 12.69
N SER A 140 -18.98 -0.51 13.49
CA SER A 140 -20.36 -0.03 13.38
C SER A 140 -20.58 0.87 12.16
N ASN A 141 -19.57 1.09 11.33
CA ASN A 141 -19.70 1.89 10.10
C ASN A 141 -20.57 1.14 9.09
N ASN A 142 -21.74 1.71 8.78
CA ASN A 142 -22.67 1.17 7.79
C ASN A 142 -22.25 1.53 6.36
N ILE A 143 -21.06 1.07 5.93
CA ILE A 143 -20.53 1.30 4.59
C ILE A 143 -21.23 0.34 3.62
N LYS A 144 -21.99 0.88 2.66
CA LYS A 144 -22.75 0.09 1.69
C LYS A 144 -22.09 0.00 0.32
N ALA A 145 -21.28 0.99 -0.03
CA ALA A 145 -20.66 1.12 -1.33
C ALA A 145 -19.44 2.06 -1.27
N VAL A 146 -18.59 1.94 -2.27
CA VAL A 146 -17.53 2.91 -2.60
C VAL A 146 -17.94 3.60 -3.90
N ALA A 147 -17.69 4.91 -4.00
CA ALA A 147 -18.00 5.71 -5.18
C ALA A 147 -16.78 6.54 -5.60
N CYS A 148 -16.70 6.85 -6.89
CA CYS A 148 -15.65 7.68 -7.48
C CYS A 148 -16.30 8.72 -8.41
N ALA A 149 -15.77 9.95 -8.38
CA ALA A 149 -16.21 11.05 -9.26
C ALA A 149 -15.13 11.42 -10.29
N SER A 150 -14.24 10.47 -10.60
CA SER A 150 -13.19 10.59 -11.62
C SER A 150 -13.45 9.57 -12.73
N THR A 151 -13.01 9.87 -13.95
CA THR A 151 -13.17 9.00 -15.12
C THR A 151 -11.85 8.38 -15.60
N GLY A 152 -10.76 8.59 -14.86
CA GLY A 152 -9.44 8.04 -15.19
C GLY A 152 -9.13 6.77 -14.40
N ASP A 153 -7.85 6.39 -14.37
CA ASP A 153 -7.32 5.18 -13.73
C ASP A 153 -7.74 4.94 -12.28
N THR A 154 -8.13 5.98 -11.55
CA THR A 154 -8.63 5.82 -10.17
C THR A 154 -10.01 5.14 -10.12
N SER A 155 -10.80 5.22 -11.20
CA SER A 155 -12.13 4.62 -11.28
C SER A 155 -12.17 3.27 -12.00
N ALA A 156 -11.11 2.93 -12.73
CA ALA A 156 -10.98 1.67 -13.48
C ALA A 156 -10.60 0.52 -12.54
#